data_AF-A0AA35S260-F1
#
_entry.id   AF-A0AA35S260-F1
#
_cell.length_a   1.000
_cell.length_b   1.000
_cell.length_c   1.000
_cell.angle_alpha   90.00
_cell.angle_beta   90.00
_cell.angle_gamma   90.00
#
_symmetry.space_group_name_H-M   'P 1'
#
loop_
_entity.id
_entity.type
_entity.pdbx_description
1 polymer ?
#
loop_
_entity_poly.entity_id
_entity_poly.type
_entity_poly.pdbx_seq_one_letter_code
_entity_poly.pdbx_strand_id
1 'polypeptide(L)'
;MYSTVHRLLRINTHRVRHLSASCLPEKVKIVEVGPRDGLQNEKTPVPTEVKVQLINKLSETGLPVIETTSFVSPKWVPQMADHVTVMRRINRVPGVIYPVLTPNLLGFQSAVEAGATEVSIFGAASETFSKKNINCTIDESVERFREVCEAAAERKIPVRAYVSCVLGCPYEGAVSPKAVAEVYT
;
A
#
# COMPACT_ATOMS: atom_id res chain seq x y z
N MET A 1 -16.01 -62.04 -16.96
CA MET A 1 -15.73 -61.90 -15.52
C MET A 1 -14.71 -60.78 -15.37
N TYR A 2 -15.15 -59.62 -14.88
CA TYR A 2 -14.38 -58.59 -14.17
C TYR A 2 -13.08 -58.06 -14.83
N SER A 3 -13.06 -56.83 -15.34
CA SER A 3 -12.88 -55.58 -14.56
C SER A 3 -11.41 -55.18 -14.47
N THR A 4 -11.14 -53.89 -14.71
CA THR A 4 -9.90 -53.16 -14.37
C THR A 4 -8.73 -53.54 -15.29
N VAL A 5 -8.15 -52.69 -16.12
CA VAL A 5 -7.52 -51.41 -15.79
C VAL A 5 -7.37 -50.62 -17.10
N HIS A 6 -8.12 -49.54 -17.31
CA HIS A 6 -7.74 -48.42 -18.19
C HIS A 6 -8.67 -47.22 -17.88
N ARG A 7 -8.64 -46.80 -16.62
CA ARG A 7 -9.25 -45.56 -16.16
C ARG A 7 -8.13 -44.67 -15.61
N LEU A 8 -7.55 -43.84 -16.45
CA LEU A 8 -6.87 -42.58 -16.09
C LEU A 8 -6.33 -41.92 -17.36
N LEU A 9 -6.41 -40.59 -17.41
CA LEU A 9 -6.10 -39.69 -18.53
C LEU A 9 -7.26 -39.35 -19.48
N ARG A 10 -8.44 -39.00 -18.91
CA ARG A 10 -9.22 -37.91 -19.50
C ARG A 10 -8.76 -36.62 -18.84
N ILE A 11 -7.81 -35.94 -19.50
CA ILE A 11 -7.50 -34.55 -19.21
C ILE A 11 -8.79 -33.78 -19.47
N ASN A 12 -9.44 -33.34 -18.39
CA ASN A 12 -10.59 -32.46 -18.47
C ASN A 12 -10.03 -31.11 -18.92
N THR A 13 -9.97 -30.89 -20.24
CA THR A 13 -9.70 -29.58 -20.82
C THR A 13 -10.90 -28.70 -20.51
N HIS A 14 -10.92 -28.17 -19.28
CA HIS A 14 -11.79 -27.05 -18.95
C HIS A 14 -11.46 -25.96 -19.96
N ARG A 15 -12.38 -25.81 -20.91
CA ARG A 15 -12.47 -24.76 -21.91
C ARG A 15 -12.06 -23.45 -21.25
N VAL A 16 -10.84 -22.99 -21.53
CA VAL A 16 -10.41 -21.63 -21.23
C VAL A 16 -11.41 -20.76 -21.97
N ARG A 17 -12.39 -20.21 -21.25
CA ARG A 17 -13.28 -19.21 -21.81
C ARG A 17 -12.36 -18.06 -22.19
N HIS A 18 -12.17 -17.84 -23.49
CA HIS A 18 -11.65 -16.57 -23.98
C HIS A 18 -12.53 -15.49 -23.34
N LEU A 19 -11.96 -14.76 -22.37
CA LEU A 19 -12.57 -13.53 -21.87
C LEU A 19 -12.64 -12.62 -23.09
N SER A 20 -13.86 -12.27 -23.53
CA SER A 20 -14.01 -11.23 -24.53
C SER A 20 -13.42 -9.94 -23.95
N ALA A 21 -12.65 -9.19 -24.74
CA ALA A 21 -12.05 -7.93 -24.31
C ALA A 21 -13.08 -6.89 -23.77
N SER A 22 -14.38 -7.16 -23.94
CA SER A 22 -15.51 -6.36 -23.44
C SER A 22 -15.72 -6.37 -21.91
N CYS A 23 -14.97 -7.16 -21.13
CA CYS A 23 -15.10 -7.21 -19.67
C CYS A 23 -13.96 -6.51 -18.91
N LEU A 24 -13.05 -5.84 -19.61
CA LEU A 24 -11.93 -5.11 -19.00
C LEU A 24 -12.23 -3.62 -18.92
N PRO A 25 -11.71 -2.91 -17.89
CA PRO A 25 -11.90 -1.47 -17.79
C PRO A 25 -11.16 -0.76 -18.93
N GLU A 26 -11.77 0.29 -19.49
CA GLU A 26 -11.16 1.12 -20.54
C GLU A 26 -9.92 1.89 -20.05
N LYS A 27 -9.81 2.11 -18.74
CA LYS A 27 -8.71 2.86 -18.11
C LYS A 27 -8.29 2.21 -16.78
N VAL A 28 -6.98 2.14 -16.56
CA VAL A 28 -6.37 1.69 -15.31
C VAL A 28 -5.56 2.84 -14.71
N LYS A 29 -5.62 2.99 -13.39
CA LYS A 29 -4.79 3.93 -12.64
C LYS A 29 -3.66 3.17 -11.95
N ILE A 30 -2.43 3.38 -12.40
CA ILE A 30 -1.24 2.84 -11.74
C ILE A 30 -0.88 3.76 -10.56
N VAL A 31 -0.55 3.14 -9.43
CA VAL A 31 -0.01 3.81 -8.24
C VAL A 31 1.40 3.30 -8.08
N GLU A 32 2.37 4.15 -8.39
CA GLU A 32 3.79 3.81 -8.28
C GLU A 32 4.22 3.93 -6.82
N VAL A 33 4.64 2.81 -6.22
CA VAL A 33 5.00 2.73 -4.80
C VAL A 33 6.49 2.51 -4.57
N GLY A 34 7.29 2.42 -5.63
CA GLY A 34 8.73 2.20 -5.60
C GLY A 34 9.48 3.15 -4.67
N PRO A 35 9.25 4.48 -4.70
CA PRO A 35 9.94 5.43 -3.83
C PRO A 35 9.67 5.24 -2.32
N ARG A 36 8.52 4.67 -1.95
CA ARG A 36 8.16 4.35 -0.56
C ARG A 36 8.30 2.87 -0.27
N ASP A 37 7.35 2.06 -0.73
CA ASP A 37 7.24 0.65 -0.36
C ASP A 37 8.40 -0.18 -0.94
N GLY A 38 8.86 0.15 -2.15
CA GLY A 38 10.07 -0.45 -2.71
C GLY A 38 11.30 -0.14 -1.87
N LEU A 39 11.68 1.15 -1.78
CA LEU A 39 12.89 1.58 -1.06
C LEU A 39 12.87 1.28 0.44
N GLN A 40 11.70 1.19 1.07
CA GLN A 40 11.59 0.80 2.48
C GLN A 40 12.06 -0.64 2.72
N ASN A 41 11.86 -1.54 1.75
CA ASN A 41 12.24 -2.95 1.85
C ASN A 41 13.63 -3.25 1.26
N GLU A 42 14.32 -2.24 0.73
CA GLU A 42 15.68 -2.38 0.24
C GLU A 42 16.69 -2.48 1.38
N LYS A 43 17.65 -3.40 1.24
CA LYS A 43 18.70 -3.63 2.24
C LYS A 43 19.69 -2.47 2.30
N THR A 44 19.98 -1.87 1.16
CA THR A 44 20.97 -0.79 1.04
C THR A 44 20.28 0.56 1.17
N PRO A 45 20.69 1.42 2.12
CA PRO A 45 20.16 2.77 2.21
C PRO A 45 20.43 3.56 0.94
N VAL A 46 19.39 4.20 0.41
CA VAL A 46 19.48 5.06 -0.78
C VAL A 46 19.60 6.52 -0.34
N PRO A 47 20.60 7.28 -0.84
CA PRO A 47 20.75 8.71 -0.50
C PRO A 47 19.53 9.54 -0.88
N THR A 48 19.21 10.56 -0.09
CA THR A 48 18.07 11.47 -0.32
C THR A 48 18.03 12.06 -1.73
N GLU A 49 19.20 12.42 -2.27
CA GLU A 49 19.31 12.97 -3.62
C GLU A 49 18.80 11.99 -4.69
N VAL A 50 19.17 10.71 -4.54
CA VAL A 50 18.75 9.65 -5.47
C VAL A 50 17.24 9.42 -5.37
N LYS A 51 16.66 9.47 -4.16
CA LYS A 51 15.20 9.38 -3.97
C LYS A 51 14.47 10.52 -4.68
N VAL A 52 14.91 11.76 -4.47
CA VAL A 52 14.33 12.94 -5.11
C VAL A 52 14.43 12.84 -6.63
N GLN A 53 15.59 12.45 -7.17
CA GLN A 53 15.77 12.25 -8.60
C GLN A 53 14.86 11.16 -9.16
N LEU A 54 14.71 10.04 -8.45
CA LEU A 54 13.79 8.97 -8.84
C LEU A 54 12.35 9.49 -8.93
N ILE A 55 11.84 10.16 -7.90
CA ILE A 55 10.47 10.68 -7.86
C ILE A 55 10.24 11.72 -8.96
N ASN A 56 11.19 12.63 -9.19
CA ASN A 56 11.09 13.63 -10.24
C ASN A 56 11.04 12.97 -11.63
N LYS A 57 11.90 11.97 -11.89
CA LYS A 57 11.87 11.21 -13.14
C LYS A 57 10.57 10.45 -13.33
N LEU A 58 10.05 9.81 -12.29
CA LEU A 58 8.76 9.12 -12.33
C LEU A 58 7.61 10.10 -12.64
N SER A 59 7.67 11.32 -12.12
CA SER A 59 6.67 12.36 -12.36
C SER A 59 6.56 12.79 -13.83
N GLU A 60 7.63 12.63 -14.59
CA GLU A 60 7.70 12.97 -16.02
C GLU A 60 7.18 11.86 -16.93
N THR A 61 6.85 10.68 -16.39
CA THR A 61 6.41 9.51 -17.18
C THR A 61 4.91 9.50 -17.52
N GLY A 62 4.13 10.42 -16.94
CA GLY A 62 2.67 10.42 -17.03
C GLY A 62 1.96 9.54 -16.00
N LEU A 63 2.70 8.99 -15.02
CA LEU A 63 2.10 8.32 -13.86
C LEU A 63 1.18 9.27 -13.09
N PRO A 64 -0.07 8.86 -12.78
CA PRO A 64 -1.03 9.74 -12.11
C PRO A 64 -0.80 9.83 -10.60
N VAL A 65 -0.15 8.84 -9.99
CA VAL A 65 0.06 8.74 -8.54
C VAL A 65 1.43 8.11 -8.24
N ILE A 66 2.23 8.77 -7.40
CA ILE A 66 3.55 8.30 -6.95
C ILE A 66 3.61 8.40 -5.42
N GLU A 67 3.54 7.26 -4.74
CA GLU A 67 3.67 7.20 -3.29
C GLU A 67 5.12 7.53 -2.89
N THR A 68 5.29 8.69 -2.27
CA THR A 68 6.56 9.40 -2.27
C THR A 68 7.47 8.98 -1.12
N THR A 69 6.91 8.87 0.09
CA THR A 69 7.65 8.54 1.30
C THR A 69 6.72 8.14 2.44
N SER A 70 7.27 7.92 3.63
CA SER A 70 6.57 7.48 4.82
C SER A 70 6.98 8.31 6.04
N PHE A 71 6.01 8.93 6.71
CA PHE A 71 6.19 9.68 7.96
C PHE A 71 6.10 8.75 9.17
N VAL A 72 6.85 7.65 9.08
CA VAL A 72 7.09 6.69 10.18
C VAL A 72 8.28 7.15 11.00
N SER A 73 8.42 6.58 12.21
CA SER A 73 9.57 6.90 13.04
C SER A 73 10.88 6.38 12.42
N PRO A 74 11.90 7.25 12.23
CA PRO A 74 13.20 6.89 11.66
C PRO A 74 13.94 5.80 12.42
N LYS A 75 13.61 5.61 13.71
CA LYS A 75 14.18 4.55 14.55
C LYS A 75 13.76 3.17 14.06
N TRP A 76 12.52 3.04 13.61
CA TRP A 76 11.95 1.76 13.16
C TRP A 76 12.18 1.53 11.67
N VAL A 77 12.17 2.62 10.88
CA VAL A 77 12.38 2.55 9.43
C VAL A 77 13.42 3.60 9.00
N PRO A 78 14.73 3.32 9.19
CA PRO A 78 15.80 4.26 8.84
C PRO A 78 15.81 4.64 7.36
N GLN A 79 15.36 3.75 6.48
CA GLN A 79 15.25 3.98 5.04
C GLN A 79 14.41 5.21 4.72
N MET A 80 13.41 5.54 5.55
CA MET A 80 12.48 6.65 5.33
C MET A 80 12.82 7.89 6.18
N ALA A 81 13.95 7.92 6.89
CA ALA A 81 14.31 8.99 7.82
C ALA A 81 14.35 10.41 7.22
N ASP A 82 14.52 10.52 5.90
CA ASP A 82 14.60 11.76 5.15
C ASP A 82 13.26 12.23 4.56
N HIS A 83 12.14 11.66 5.02
CA HIS A 83 10.79 11.90 4.50
C HIS A 83 10.42 13.39 4.33
N VAL A 84 10.73 14.25 5.31
CA VAL A 84 10.47 15.70 5.23
C VAL A 84 11.30 16.34 4.10
N THR A 85 12.59 16.01 4.04
CA THR A 85 13.51 16.56 3.05
C THR A 85 13.13 16.14 1.64
N VAL A 86 12.73 14.88 1.45
CA VAL A 86 12.23 14.38 0.16
C VAL A 86 10.99 15.18 -0.26
N MET A 87 9.98 15.28 0.61
CA MET A 87 8.73 15.98 0.28
C MET A 87 8.89 17.46 -0.07
N ARG A 88 9.90 18.12 0.53
CA ARG A 88 10.22 19.53 0.26
C ARG A 88 11.04 19.74 -1.02
N ARG A 89 11.75 18.71 -1.50
CA ARG A 89 12.70 18.82 -2.62
C ARG A 89 12.18 18.27 -3.94
N ILE A 90 11.11 17.48 -3.94
CA ILE A 90 10.51 16.99 -5.18
C ILE A 90 9.86 18.12 -5.98
N ASN A 91 9.91 17.99 -7.30
CA ASN A 91 9.22 18.86 -8.23
C ASN A 91 7.82 18.30 -8.46
N ARG A 92 6.79 19.01 -7.98
CA ARG A 92 5.40 18.55 -8.12
C ARG A 92 4.87 18.92 -9.49
N VAL A 93 4.61 17.91 -10.32
CA VAL A 93 4.05 18.08 -11.66
C VAL A 93 2.53 18.22 -11.56
N PRO A 94 1.91 19.22 -12.21
CA PRO A 94 0.46 19.37 -12.22
C PRO A 94 -0.24 18.10 -12.72
N GLY A 95 -1.25 17.64 -11.98
CA GLY A 95 -2.00 16.42 -12.31
C GLY A 95 -1.44 15.12 -11.74
N VAL A 96 -0.25 15.14 -11.12
CA VAL A 96 0.34 14.01 -10.39
C VAL A 96 0.06 14.14 -8.90
N ILE A 97 -0.36 13.05 -8.26
CA ILE A 97 -0.61 12.99 -6.83
C ILE A 97 0.58 12.32 -6.14
N TYR A 98 1.00 12.89 -5.01
CA TYR A 98 2.18 12.47 -4.24
C TYR A 98 1.78 12.01 -2.82
N PRO A 99 1.06 10.88 -2.67
CA PRO A 99 0.63 10.43 -1.36
C PRO A 99 1.82 9.99 -0.50
N VAL A 100 1.65 10.10 0.82
CA VAL A 100 2.64 9.65 1.81
C VAL A 100 2.00 8.83 2.91
N LEU A 101 2.71 7.84 3.42
CA LEU A 101 2.22 6.98 4.51
C LEU A 101 2.31 7.72 5.85
N THR A 102 1.22 7.71 6.63
CA THR A 102 1.12 8.37 7.93
C THR A 102 0.55 7.38 8.97
N PRO A 103 1.38 6.73 9.79
CA PRO A 103 0.94 5.66 10.70
C PRO A 103 0.17 6.15 11.93
N ASN A 104 0.18 7.45 12.21
CA ASN A 104 -0.44 8.08 13.38
C ASN A 104 -0.62 9.58 13.16
N LEU A 105 -1.31 10.25 14.10
CA LEU A 105 -1.62 11.68 14.03
C LEU A 105 -0.38 12.58 13.95
N LEU A 106 0.69 12.24 14.67
CA LEU A 106 1.95 13.01 14.62
C LEU A 106 2.60 12.94 13.23
N GLY A 107 2.67 11.75 12.64
CA GLY A 107 3.16 11.54 11.27
C GLY A 107 2.29 12.28 10.25
N PHE A 108 0.97 12.27 10.44
CA PHE A 108 0.03 13.04 9.62
C PHE A 108 0.28 14.55 9.69
N GLN A 109 0.41 15.12 10.89
CA GLN A 109 0.68 16.55 11.06
C GLN A 109 1.99 16.95 10.37
N SER A 110 3.06 16.17 10.57
CA SER A 110 4.36 16.41 9.92
C SER A 110 4.28 16.27 8.39
N ALA A 111 3.48 15.33 7.87
CA ALA A 111 3.23 15.18 6.45
C ALA A 111 2.55 16.42 5.85
N VAL A 112 1.54 16.96 6.53
CA VAL A 112 0.87 18.19 6.09
C VAL A 112 1.81 19.39 6.13
N GLU A 113 2.63 19.52 7.16
CA GLU A 113 3.67 20.58 7.25
C GLU A 113 4.73 20.46 6.15
N ALA A 114 5.02 19.24 5.69
CA ALA A 114 5.87 18.99 4.52
C ALA A 114 5.14 19.18 3.18
N GLY A 115 3.85 19.55 3.22
CA GLY A 115 3.03 19.86 2.06
C GLY A 115 2.38 18.66 1.39
N ALA A 116 2.18 17.54 2.09
CA ALA A 116 1.38 16.43 1.59
C ALA A 116 -0.08 16.86 1.37
N THR A 117 -0.66 16.46 0.25
CA THR A 117 -2.06 16.75 -0.12
C THR A 117 -2.93 15.49 -0.20
N GLU A 118 -2.33 14.32 -0.06
CA GLU A 118 -2.99 13.01 0.10
C GLU A 118 -2.12 12.19 1.06
N VAL A 119 -2.75 11.37 1.90
CA VAL A 119 -2.04 10.50 2.85
C VAL A 119 -2.56 9.07 2.76
N SER A 120 -1.79 8.13 3.28
CA SER A 120 -2.20 6.74 3.41
C SER A 120 -2.01 6.18 4.82
N ILE A 121 -2.89 5.27 5.21
CA ILE A 121 -2.83 4.47 6.44
C ILE A 121 -2.72 2.99 6.06
N PHE A 122 -2.29 2.14 6.99
CA PHE A 122 -2.14 0.70 6.71
C PHE A 122 -2.62 -0.17 7.88
N GLY A 123 -3.61 -1.00 7.62
CA GLY A 123 -4.08 -2.05 8.52
C GLY A 123 -3.71 -3.44 8.03
N ALA A 124 -4.25 -4.45 8.68
CA ALA A 124 -4.08 -5.86 8.31
C ALA A 124 -5.36 -6.65 8.59
N ALA A 125 -5.59 -7.71 7.81
CA ALA A 125 -6.65 -8.68 8.03
C ALA A 125 -6.20 -9.87 8.90
N SER A 126 -5.11 -9.70 9.65
CA SER A 126 -4.53 -10.74 10.52
C SER A 126 -4.01 -10.13 11.82
N GLU A 127 -4.47 -10.67 12.94
CA GLU A 127 -4.14 -10.21 14.29
C GLU A 127 -2.65 -10.37 14.60
N THR A 128 -2.09 -11.54 14.30
CA THR A 128 -0.66 -11.80 14.53
C THR A 128 0.21 -10.90 13.65
N PHE A 129 -0.22 -10.62 12.41
CA PHE A 129 0.50 -9.70 11.55
C PHE A 129 0.45 -8.27 12.11
N SER A 130 -0.73 -7.80 12.53
CA SER A 130 -0.88 -6.47 13.14
C SER A 130 0.02 -6.32 14.38
N LYS A 131 -0.05 -7.27 15.31
CA LYS A 131 0.77 -7.26 16.53
C LYS A 131 2.26 -7.26 16.23
N LYS A 132 2.72 -8.00 15.23
CA LYS A 132 4.16 -8.04 14.87
C LYS A 132 4.66 -6.81 14.13
N ASN A 133 3.81 -6.16 13.32
CA ASN A 133 4.23 -5.03 12.49
C ASN A 133 3.99 -3.66 13.14
N ILE A 134 2.91 -3.51 13.92
CA ILE A 134 2.51 -2.24 14.52
C ILE A 134 2.22 -2.32 16.03
N ASN A 135 2.47 -3.49 16.65
CA ASN A 135 2.39 -3.71 18.09
C ASN A 135 1.02 -3.34 18.70
N CYS A 136 -0.06 -3.66 17.98
CA CYS A 136 -1.43 -3.52 18.44
C CYS A 136 -2.35 -4.51 17.71
N THR A 137 -3.57 -4.73 18.24
CA THR A 137 -4.63 -5.49 17.56
C THR A 137 -5.14 -4.74 16.32
N ILE A 138 -5.99 -5.40 15.52
CA ILE A 138 -6.65 -4.74 14.38
C ILE A 138 -7.54 -3.59 14.90
N ASP A 139 -8.38 -3.84 15.90
CA ASP A 139 -9.27 -2.82 16.48
C ASP A 139 -8.51 -1.60 17.02
N GLU A 140 -7.42 -1.84 17.75
CA GLU A 140 -6.55 -0.76 18.24
C GLU A 140 -5.91 0.03 17.10
N SER A 141 -5.57 -0.61 15.99
CA SER A 141 -5.04 0.07 14.81
C SER A 141 -6.09 0.96 14.15
N VAL A 142 -7.33 0.47 14.05
CA VAL A 142 -8.46 1.21 13.49
C VAL A 142 -8.77 2.45 14.34
N GLU A 143 -8.72 2.33 15.68
CA GLU A 143 -8.86 3.47 16.57
C GLU A 143 -7.81 4.55 16.31
N ARG A 144 -6.53 4.16 16.20
CA ARG A 144 -5.44 5.10 15.88
C ARG A 144 -5.63 5.77 14.52
N PHE A 145 -6.17 5.05 13.54
CA PHE A 145 -6.44 5.61 12.23
C PHE A 145 -7.67 6.53 12.21
N ARG A 146 -8.63 6.36 13.13
CA ARG A 146 -9.76 7.27 13.27
C ARG A 146 -9.28 8.71 13.49
N GLU A 147 -8.32 8.92 14.40
CA GLU A 147 -7.74 10.24 14.65
C GLU A 147 -7.12 10.86 13.39
N VAL A 148 -6.42 10.06 12.58
CA VAL A 148 -5.83 10.50 11.31
C VAL A 148 -6.92 10.84 10.30
N CYS A 149 -7.94 10.00 10.17
CA CYS A 149 -9.05 10.19 9.25
C CYS A 149 -9.88 11.44 9.59
N GLU A 150 -10.14 11.69 10.88
CA GLU A 150 -10.85 12.88 11.36
C GLU A 150 -10.05 14.15 11.04
N ALA A 151 -8.76 14.19 11.41
CA ALA A 151 -7.89 15.33 11.13
C ALA A 151 -7.70 15.58 9.62
N ALA A 152 -7.67 14.52 8.81
CA ALA A 152 -7.61 14.61 7.36
C ALA A 152 -8.93 15.14 6.77
N ALA A 153 -10.08 14.70 7.29
CA ALA A 153 -11.40 15.16 6.87
C ALA A 153 -11.60 16.66 7.14
N GLU A 154 -11.21 17.15 8.32
CA GLU A 154 -11.23 18.57 8.67
C GLU A 154 -10.45 19.44 7.67
N ARG A 155 -9.34 18.89 7.15
CA ARG A 155 -8.46 19.56 6.18
C ARG A 155 -8.79 19.25 4.72
N LYS A 156 -9.80 18.42 4.46
CA LYS A 156 -10.17 17.91 3.13
C LYS A 156 -9.00 17.21 2.41
N ILE A 157 -8.16 16.52 3.17
CA ILE A 157 -7.05 15.72 2.65
C ILE A 157 -7.56 14.29 2.45
N PRO A 158 -7.51 13.72 1.22
CA PRO A 158 -7.90 12.35 0.99
C PRO A 158 -7.00 11.35 1.74
N VAL A 159 -7.62 10.27 2.23
CA VAL A 159 -6.92 9.17 2.91
C VAL A 159 -7.11 7.89 2.11
N ARG A 160 -6.00 7.22 1.78
CA ARG A 160 -5.99 5.87 1.21
C ARG A 160 -5.69 4.85 2.31
N ALA A 161 -6.53 3.83 2.46
CA ALA A 161 -6.25 2.71 3.35
C ALA A 161 -5.66 1.51 2.60
N TYR A 162 -4.57 0.95 3.14
CA TYR A 162 -4.06 -0.36 2.75
C TYR A 162 -4.50 -1.42 3.75
N VAL A 163 -4.83 -2.62 3.26
CA VAL A 163 -5.10 -3.79 4.10
C VAL A 163 -4.09 -4.87 3.74
N SER A 164 -3.26 -5.25 4.69
CA SER A 164 -2.26 -6.32 4.56
C SER A 164 -2.91 -7.70 4.73
N CYS A 165 -2.25 -8.74 4.20
CA CYS A 165 -2.63 -10.14 4.37
C CYS A 165 -3.99 -10.55 3.76
N VAL A 166 -4.50 -9.82 2.78
CA VAL A 166 -5.83 -10.08 2.18
C VAL A 166 -5.97 -11.42 1.46
N LEU A 167 -4.86 -12.04 1.06
CA LEU A 167 -4.82 -13.35 0.41
C LEU A 167 -4.04 -14.41 1.22
N GLY A 168 -3.75 -14.11 2.48
CA GLY A 168 -2.97 -14.97 3.36
C GLY A 168 -2.00 -14.20 4.25
N CYS A 169 -1.69 -14.79 5.40
CA CYS A 169 -0.79 -14.26 6.41
C CYS A 169 0.42 -15.19 6.56
N PRO A 170 1.65 -14.66 6.64
CA PRO A 170 2.85 -15.48 6.87
C PRO A 170 2.89 -16.15 8.26
N TYR A 171 2.03 -15.74 9.19
CA TYR A 171 1.96 -16.28 10.55
C TYR A 171 0.75 -17.18 10.79
N GLU A 172 -0.41 -16.81 10.24
CA GLU A 172 -1.69 -17.49 10.48
C GLU A 172 -2.14 -18.37 9.29
N GLY A 173 -1.46 -18.27 8.15
CA GLY A 173 -1.81 -19.01 6.95
C GLY A 173 -3.00 -18.39 6.22
N ALA A 174 -4.06 -19.14 6.00
CA ALA A 174 -5.21 -18.68 5.24
C ALA A 174 -5.98 -17.57 5.98
N VAL A 175 -6.27 -16.47 5.29
CA VAL A 175 -7.11 -15.37 5.79
C VAL A 175 -8.45 -15.42 5.06
N SER A 176 -9.56 -15.39 5.79
CA SER A 176 -10.89 -15.49 5.18
C SER A 176 -11.26 -14.20 4.45
N PRO A 177 -11.92 -14.26 3.28
CA PRO A 177 -12.42 -13.06 2.60
C PRO A 177 -13.38 -12.23 3.46
N LYS A 178 -14.10 -12.86 4.39
CA LYS A 178 -14.99 -12.18 5.34
C LYS A 178 -14.21 -11.27 6.28
N ALA A 179 -13.11 -11.78 6.86
CA ALA A 179 -12.24 -10.98 7.72
C ALA A 179 -11.63 -9.78 6.97
N VAL A 180 -11.28 -9.97 5.69
CA VAL A 180 -10.82 -8.85 4.84
C VAL A 180 -11.90 -7.79 4.66
N ALA A 181 -13.14 -8.21 4.40
CA ALA A 181 -14.26 -7.29 4.21
C ALA A 181 -14.59 -6.53 5.50
N GLU A 182 -14.53 -7.17 6.66
CA GLU A 182 -14.80 -6.56 7.97
C GLU A 182 -13.80 -5.45 8.33
N VAL A 183 -12.53 -5.54 7.90
CA VAL A 183 -11.53 -4.47 8.12
C VAL A 183 -11.76 -3.27 7.20
N TYR A 184 -12.45 -3.47 6.08
CA TYR A 184 -12.70 -2.43 5.09
C TYR A 184 -13.94 -1.56 5.41
N THR A 185 -14.92 -2.13 6.10
CA THR A 185 -16.24 -1.52 6.38
C THR A 185 -16.31 -0.86 7.74
#